data_AF-A0A7W8SWC7-F1
#
_entry.id   AF-A0A7W8SWC7-F1
#
_cell.length_a   1.000
_cell.length_b   1.000
_cell.length_c   1.000
_cell.angle_alpha   90.00
_cell.angle_beta   90.00
_cell.angle_gamma   90.00
#
_symmetry.space_group_name_H-M   'P 1'
#
loop_
_entity.id
_entity.type
_entity.pdbx_description
1 polymer ?
#
loop_
_entity_poly.entity_id
_entity_poly.type
_entity_poly.pdbx_seq_one_letter_code
_entity_poly.pdbx_strand_id
1 'polypeptide(L)'
;STDDTTPTLVGKGEPGDTIIVIDNGTPIGETEVDEDGNWSFTPDTPLGEGEHEFTVVERDPAGNESKPSDPHVVIVDKVAPTAEASITYMGKDSGIDNSDFLTNDGSAGRLLMGSLTEKLAAGEKVQVSVDGGKTWQDALVEDNGNWVFQDNTVHDASWTIQTRVVDEAGNCGDVVSQEVVLDTIAPLATPISISVVGDGKQIIAELPKNAQVGDWVVFVVGDCRFYVPVYQEFLDIGKTWNVVIPSNALEAIQSGEPIGAMFMDSAGNVSDITWMTSNIPTTEEVNIAGSGWMTDAHDTVSASAFFGTNGNDVFTLRDVEGLAGEGVFLNGNGGIDTLKLTGAGQTLDLGNTPFGLQMSSIEVFDITGTGNNTLKLSLGDVLEQGGKDLFIADGRTQVMVKGDAGDKVELSDLLPDGGDIGDWTQQSGNTTVGGIEYDVFYHSGLNAELLVQHGVETVLNNH
;
A
#
# COMPACT_ATOMS: atom_id res chain seq x y z
N SER A 1 7.18 34.02 3.51
CA SER A 1 8.02 33.75 4.69
C SER A 1 9.26 33.00 4.24
N THR A 2 10.30 32.89 5.05
CA THR A 2 11.50 32.09 4.76
C THR A 2 12.16 31.61 6.05
N ASP A 3 12.73 30.41 6.02
CA ASP A 3 13.62 29.88 7.06
C ASP A 3 15.08 30.37 6.92
N ASP A 4 15.41 31.07 5.82
CA ASP A 4 16.72 31.65 5.60
C ASP A 4 16.88 32.95 6.41
N THR A 5 17.77 32.88 7.39
CA THR A 5 18.14 34.03 8.23
C THR A 5 19.13 34.99 7.57
N THR A 6 19.63 34.68 6.37
CA THR A 6 20.60 35.48 5.62
C THR A 6 20.18 35.67 4.16
N PRO A 7 18.97 36.19 3.89
CA PRO A 7 18.48 36.30 2.53
C PRO A 7 19.35 37.25 1.70
N THR A 8 19.67 36.85 0.48
CA THR A 8 20.37 37.73 -0.47
C THR A 8 19.39 38.70 -1.12
N LEU A 9 19.58 39.99 -0.86
CA LEU A 9 18.87 41.08 -1.52
C LEU A 9 19.63 41.49 -2.78
N VAL A 10 18.92 41.65 -3.89
CA VAL A 10 19.50 42.09 -5.18
C VAL A 10 18.72 43.25 -5.75
N GLY A 11 19.39 44.12 -6.50
CA GLY A 11 18.73 45.24 -7.15
C GLY A 11 19.59 45.97 -8.18
N LYS A 12 19.12 47.17 -8.54
CA LYS A 12 19.74 48.06 -9.52
C LYS A 12 20.10 49.41 -8.89
N GLY A 13 21.11 50.08 -9.43
CA GLY A 13 21.57 51.41 -9.04
C GLY A 13 22.45 52.07 -10.12
N GLU A 14 22.97 53.26 -9.83
CA GLU A 14 23.96 53.95 -10.66
C GLU A 14 25.37 53.37 -10.42
N PRO A 15 26.10 52.94 -11.47
CA PRO A 15 27.42 52.32 -11.31
C PRO A 15 28.41 53.16 -10.50
N GLY A 16 29.03 52.53 -9.49
CA GLY A 16 29.98 53.17 -8.58
C GLY A 16 29.35 53.86 -7.36
N ASP A 17 28.02 53.89 -7.26
CA ASP A 17 27.33 54.35 -6.05
C ASP A 17 27.33 53.26 -4.97
N THR A 18 27.09 53.68 -3.72
CA THR A 18 26.96 52.78 -2.56
C THR A 18 25.50 52.63 -2.18
N ILE A 19 25.02 51.40 -2.06
CA ILE A 19 23.70 51.06 -1.52
C ILE A 19 23.80 50.79 -0.02
N ILE A 20 23.09 51.58 0.77
CA ILE A 20 22.92 51.40 2.21
C ILE A 20 21.64 50.60 2.42
N VAL A 21 21.77 49.40 2.99
CA VAL A 21 20.63 48.52 3.27
C VAL A 21 20.16 48.76 4.70
N ILE A 22 18.86 48.98 4.84
CA ILE A 22 18.20 49.35 6.10
C ILE A 22 17.12 48.29 6.38
N ASP A 23 17.16 47.71 7.57
CA ASP A 23 16.14 46.80 8.09
C ASP A 23 15.41 47.45 9.26
N ASN A 24 14.08 47.57 9.16
CA ASN A 24 13.23 48.15 10.21
C ASN A 24 13.73 49.53 10.69
N GLY A 25 14.23 50.34 9.75
CA GLY A 25 14.76 51.69 9.99
C GLY A 25 16.21 51.74 10.50
N THR A 26 16.90 50.61 10.68
CA THR A 26 18.31 50.54 11.11
C THR A 26 19.21 50.12 9.95
N PRO A 27 20.27 50.87 9.61
CA PRO A 27 21.27 50.42 8.64
C PRO A 27 21.97 49.14 9.12
N ILE A 28 21.96 48.10 8.27
CA ILE A 28 22.55 46.79 8.58
C ILE A 28 23.79 46.48 7.74
N GLY A 29 24.06 47.27 6.71
CA GLY A 29 25.26 47.14 5.90
C GLY A 29 25.21 48.00 4.64
N GLU A 30 26.29 47.95 3.87
CA GLU A 30 26.44 48.68 2.62
C GLU A 30 27.02 47.73 1.54
N THR A 31 26.70 47.97 0.28
CA THR A 31 27.27 47.26 -0.89
C THR A 31 27.45 48.25 -2.05
N GLU A 32 28.41 48.01 -2.93
CA GLU A 32 28.64 48.87 -4.10
C GLU A 32 27.81 48.41 -5.32
N VAL A 33 27.40 49.35 -6.15
CA VAL A 33 26.80 49.07 -7.46
C VAL A 33 27.90 48.81 -8.48
N ASP A 34 27.84 47.66 -9.16
CA ASP A 34 28.80 47.25 -10.17
C ASP A 34 28.73 48.10 -11.47
N GLU A 35 29.71 47.91 -12.37
CA GLU A 35 29.77 48.64 -13.65
C GLU A 35 28.55 48.38 -14.56
N ASP A 36 27.82 47.27 -14.34
CA ASP A 36 26.61 46.88 -15.07
C ASP A 36 25.31 47.38 -14.37
N GLY A 37 25.46 48.13 -13.27
CA GLY A 37 24.37 48.73 -12.51
C GLY A 37 23.65 47.76 -11.57
N ASN A 38 24.23 46.60 -11.24
CA ASN A 38 23.66 45.65 -10.27
C ASN A 38 24.30 45.82 -8.89
N TRP A 39 23.54 45.46 -7.86
CA TRP A 39 24.08 45.26 -6.53
C TRP A 39 23.50 44.00 -5.89
N SER A 40 24.25 43.44 -4.95
CA SER A 40 23.87 42.29 -4.14
C SER A 40 24.32 42.51 -2.71
N PHE A 41 23.44 42.22 -1.75
CA PHE A 41 23.71 42.32 -0.33
C PHE A 41 23.24 41.06 0.38
N THR A 42 24.05 40.53 1.29
CA THR A 42 23.70 39.42 2.18
C THR A 42 24.06 39.85 3.60
N PRO A 43 23.14 39.80 4.57
CA PRO A 43 23.43 40.17 5.95
C PRO A 43 24.57 39.32 6.54
N ASP A 44 25.60 39.95 7.11
CA ASP A 44 26.68 39.24 7.81
C ASP A 44 26.22 38.66 9.17
N THR A 45 25.19 39.26 9.75
CA THR A 45 24.55 38.78 10.99
C THR A 45 23.18 38.20 10.64
N PRO A 46 22.90 36.94 11.03
CA PRO A 46 21.58 36.34 10.86
C PRO A 46 20.47 37.24 11.42
N LEU A 47 19.42 37.39 10.62
CA LEU A 47 18.22 38.12 10.97
C LEU A 47 17.46 37.46 12.14
N GLY A 48 16.69 38.29 12.83
CA GLY A 48 15.81 37.87 13.92
C GLY A 48 14.65 37.01 13.43
N GLU A 49 13.86 36.52 14.38
CA GLU A 49 12.54 35.97 14.05
C GLU A 49 11.57 37.14 13.78
N GLY A 50 10.70 37.01 12.77
CA GLY A 50 9.60 37.93 12.50
C GLY A 50 9.76 38.77 11.24
N GLU A 51 9.04 39.90 11.21
CA GLU A 51 8.95 40.79 10.06
C GLU A 51 10.18 41.72 9.94
N HIS A 52 10.74 41.77 8.73
CA HIS A 52 11.87 42.58 8.32
C HIS A 52 11.47 43.48 7.15
N GLU A 53 11.32 44.78 7.42
CA GLU A 53 11.00 45.78 6.41
C GLU A 53 12.30 46.37 5.83
N PHE A 54 12.70 45.88 4.66
CA PHE A 54 13.90 46.35 3.96
C PHE A 54 13.64 47.60 3.14
N THR A 55 14.48 48.61 3.33
CA THR A 55 14.58 49.77 2.44
C THR A 55 16.03 49.99 2.05
N VAL A 56 16.25 50.64 0.92
CA VAL A 56 17.60 51.01 0.46
C VAL A 56 17.73 52.51 0.23
N VAL A 57 18.91 53.04 0.52
CA VAL A 57 19.32 54.41 0.18
C VAL A 57 20.57 54.32 -0.67
N GLU A 58 20.59 55.05 -1.79
CA GLU A 58 21.74 55.13 -2.68
C GLU A 58 22.55 56.38 -2.35
N ARG A 59 23.89 56.25 -2.27
CA ARG A 59 24.83 57.32 -1.94
C ARG A 59 25.88 57.45 -3.04
N ASP A 60 25.97 58.63 -3.65
CA ASP A 60 26.96 58.91 -4.69
C ASP A 60 28.38 59.07 -4.11
N PRO A 61 29.45 59.04 -4.94
CA PRO A 61 30.83 59.27 -4.49
C PRO A 61 31.09 60.66 -3.89
N ALA A 62 30.18 61.62 -4.09
CA ALA A 62 30.25 62.95 -3.48
C ALA A 62 29.58 63.01 -2.10
N GLY A 63 28.90 61.93 -1.68
CA GLY A 63 28.21 61.80 -0.39
C GLY A 63 26.76 62.28 -0.38
N ASN A 64 26.12 62.50 -1.54
CA ASN A 64 24.70 62.82 -1.60
C ASN A 64 23.87 61.52 -1.53
N GLU A 65 22.84 61.51 -0.70
CA GLU A 65 21.95 60.35 -0.51
C GLU A 65 20.58 60.56 -1.18
N SER A 66 20.03 59.47 -1.71
CA SER A 66 18.66 59.41 -2.21
C SER A 66 17.63 59.46 -1.07
N LYS A 67 16.33 59.51 -1.44
CA LYS A 67 15.28 59.09 -0.49
C LYS A 67 15.31 57.56 -0.34
N PRO A 68 14.89 57.01 0.81
CA PRO A 68 14.67 55.57 0.93
C PRO A 68 13.71 55.06 -0.15
N SER A 69 13.96 53.83 -0.60
CA SER A 69 13.04 53.09 -1.48
C SER A 69 11.68 52.85 -0.81
N ASP A 70 10.72 52.39 -1.61
CA ASP A 70 9.54 51.71 -1.03
C ASP A 70 10.01 50.46 -0.25
N PRO A 71 9.31 50.11 0.84
CA PRO A 71 9.69 48.98 1.66
C PRO A 71 9.43 47.63 0.98
N HIS A 72 10.34 46.69 1.21
CA HIS A 72 10.20 45.29 0.85
C HIS A 72 10.16 44.44 2.12
N VAL A 73 9.04 43.76 2.35
CA VAL A 73 8.83 42.97 3.57
C VAL A 73 9.28 41.53 3.36
N VAL A 74 10.14 41.04 4.25
CA VAL A 74 10.51 39.63 4.39
C VAL A 74 10.11 39.18 5.79
N ILE A 75 9.49 38.02 5.91
CA ILE A 75 9.21 37.41 7.21
C ILE A 75 10.18 36.25 7.38
N VAL A 76 11.05 36.33 8.39
CA VAL A 76 11.94 35.24 8.79
C VAL A 76 11.20 34.42 9.83
N ASP A 77 11.05 33.12 9.55
CA ASP A 77 10.36 32.17 10.41
C ASP A 77 11.25 30.96 10.64
N LYS A 78 11.62 30.71 11.89
CA LYS A 78 12.47 29.60 12.32
C LYS A 78 11.71 28.57 13.15
N VAL A 79 10.39 28.72 13.28
CA VAL A 79 9.59 27.90 14.18
C VAL A 79 9.11 26.68 13.44
N ALA A 80 9.71 25.52 13.74
CA ALA A 80 9.25 24.27 13.19
C ALA A 80 7.80 23.93 13.61
N PRO A 81 7.02 23.29 12.74
CA PRO A 81 5.74 22.70 13.10
C PRO A 81 5.82 21.75 14.31
N THR A 82 4.81 21.78 15.17
CA THR A 82 4.67 20.86 16.31
C THR A 82 3.79 19.64 16.02
N ALA A 83 2.98 19.71 14.97
CA ALA A 83 2.19 18.57 14.51
C ALA A 83 3.11 17.46 14.00
N GLU A 84 2.80 16.22 14.37
CA GLU A 84 3.48 15.03 13.87
C GLU A 84 2.49 14.21 13.03
N ALA A 85 3.01 13.57 11.98
CA ALA A 85 2.23 12.71 11.10
C ALA A 85 2.55 11.24 11.38
N SER A 86 1.74 10.57 12.20
CA SER A 86 1.90 9.13 12.45
C SER A 86 1.60 8.30 11.20
N ILE A 87 2.25 7.16 11.03
CA ILE A 87 1.96 6.17 9.98
C ILE A 87 1.12 5.07 10.63
N THR A 88 -0.09 4.83 10.13
CA THR A 88 -1.03 3.87 10.75
C THR A 88 -1.41 2.72 9.84
N TYR A 89 -1.17 2.85 8.54
CA TYR A 89 -1.54 1.84 7.57
C TYR A 89 -0.59 1.84 6.38
N MET A 90 -0.29 0.63 5.92
CA MET A 90 0.45 0.33 4.73
C MET A 90 -0.34 -0.74 3.98
N GLY A 91 -0.85 -0.41 2.79
CA GLY A 91 -1.48 -1.40 1.93
C GLY A 91 -0.45 -2.40 1.38
N LYS A 92 -0.92 -3.50 0.80
CA LYS A 92 -0.07 -4.57 0.28
C LYS A 92 0.90 -5.11 1.34
N ASP A 93 0.47 -5.09 2.60
CA ASP A 93 1.15 -5.76 3.70
C ASP A 93 0.67 -7.21 3.72
N SER A 94 1.52 -8.12 3.24
CA SER A 94 1.15 -9.51 2.98
C SER A 94 1.38 -10.39 4.21
N GLY A 95 0.96 -11.65 4.13
CA GLY A 95 1.03 -12.57 5.25
C GLY A 95 -0.28 -12.58 6.04
N ILE A 96 -0.20 -12.97 7.31
CA ILE A 96 -1.39 -13.10 8.19
C ILE A 96 -1.64 -11.84 9.02
N ASP A 97 -0.58 -11.10 9.36
CA ASP A 97 -0.69 -9.81 10.02
C ASP A 97 -0.45 -8.73 8.97
N ASN A 98 -1.49 -7.96 8.65
CA ASN A 98 -1.43 -6.89 7.66
C ASN A 98 -1.14 -5.52 8.27
N SER A 99 -0.48 -5.52 9.44
CA SER A 99 -0.18 -4.33 10.23
C SER A 99 1.20 -4.36 10.89
N ASP A 100 2.02 -5.37 10.57
CA ASP A 100 3.34 -5.55 11.16
C ASP A 100 4.47 -4.99 10.27
N PHE A 101 4.14 -4.50 9.07
CA PHE A 101 5.07 -3.98 8.08
C PHE A 101 6.13 -5.02 7.64
N LEU A 102 5.75 -6.31 7.64
CA LEU A 102 6.51 -7.42 7.08
C LEU A 102 5.78 -7.95 5.85
N THR A 103 6.32 -7.66 4.67
CA THR A 103 5.66 -7.98 3.40
C THR A 103 6.58 -8.74 2.45
N ASN A 104 5.99 -9.55 1.57
CA ASN A 104 6.62 -10.13 0.40
C ASN A 104 6.31 -9.35 -0.89
N ASP A 105 5.47 -8.32 -0.81
CA ASP A 105 5.10 -7.51 -1.94
C ASP A 105 5.96 -6.24 -2.01
N GLY A 106 6.92 -6.23 -2.92
CA GLY A 106 7.74 -5.06 -3.26
C GLY A 106 7.13 -4.16 -4.35
N SER A 107 5.92 -4.47 -4.83
CA SER A 107 5.31 -3.80 -5.97
C SER A 107 4.92 -2.35 -5.69
N ALA A 108 4.81 -1.58 -6.77
CA ALA A 108 4.37 -0.20 -6.73
C ALA A 108 2.84 -0.07 -6.57
N GLY A 109 2.41 1.17 -6.29
CA GLY A 109 1.01 1.56 -6.32
C GLY A 109 0.31 1.45 -4.96
N ARG A 110 1.09 1.26 -3.89
CA ARG A 110 0.64 1.01 -2.53
C ARG A 110 0.00 2.23 -1.89
N LEU A 111 -1.07 2.03 -1.13
CA LEU A 111 -1.70 3.05 -0.30
C LEU A 111 -0.98 3.16 1.06
N LEU A 112 -0.61 4.37 1.48
CA LEU A 112 -0.12 4.69 2.81
C LEU A 112 -1.10 5.66 3.46
N MET A 113 -1.40 5.44 4.74
CA MET A 113 -2.28 6.33 5.50
C MET A 113 -1.76 6.55 6.92
N GLY A 114 -2.22 7.63 7.51
CA GLY A 114 -1.84 7.99 8.87
C GLY A 114 -2.70 9.09 9.45
N SER A 115 -2.34 9.53 10.65
CA SER A 115 -3.09 10.57 11.36
C SER A 115 -2.16 11.60 12.00
N LEU A 116 -2.64 12.84 12.08
CA LEU A 116 -1.94 13.93 12.73
C LEU A 116 -2.18 13.94 14.25
N THR A 117 -1.16 14.31 15.02
CA THR A 117 -1.29 14.51 16.47
C THR A 117 -2.12 15.75 16.82
N GLU A 118 -2.15 16.74 15.93
CA GLU A 118 -2.98 17.94 16.01
C GLU A 118 -3.27 18.50 14.61
N LYS A 119 -4.26 19.40 14.51
CA LYS A 119 -4.60 20.02 13.23
C LYS A 119 -3.47 20.90 12.73
N LEU A 120 -3.12 20.77 11.45
CA LEU A 120 -2.14 21.63 10.78
C LEU A 120 -2.50 23.12 10.89
N ALA A 121 -1.49 23.94 11.15
CA ALA A 121 -1.58 25.38 11.00
C ALA A 121 -1.70 25.79 9.52
N ALA A 122 -2.11 27.03 9.28
CA ALA A 122 -2.24 27.53 7.91
C ALA A 122 -0.87 27.55 7.21
N GLY A 123 -0.80 26.94 6.01
CA GLY A 123 0.43 26.84 5.23
C GLY A 123 1.29 25.62 5.53
N GLU A 124 0.99 24.86 6.58
CA GLU A 124 1.65 23.58 6.85
C GLU A 124 1.14 22.48 5.92
N LYS A 125 2.01 21.50 5.66
CA LYS A 125 1.72 20.30 4.88
C LYS A 125 2.45 19.08 5.43
N VAL A 126 1.88 17.90 5.19
CA VAL A 126 2.55 16.62 5.44
C VAL A 126 3.39 16.27 4.22
N GLN A 127 4.62 15.83 4.46
CA GLN A 127 5.46 15.19 3.45
C GLN A 127 5.78 13.75 3.85
N VAL A 128 5.81 12.88 2.85
CA VAL A 128 6.15 11.45 2.97
C VAL A 128 7.39 11.16 2.13
N SER A 129 8.25 10.32 2.68
CA SER A 129 9.43 9.75 2.06
C SER A 129 9.33 8.23 2.14
N VAL A 130 9.66 7.53 1.06
CA VAL A 130 9.72 6.06 1.01
C VAL A 130 11.15 5.53 0.77
N ASP A 131 12.15 6.41 0.78
CA ASP A 131 13.56 6.07 0.47
C ASP A 131 14.54 6.41 1.61
N GLY A 132 14.02 6.53 2.83
CA GLY A 132 14.80 6.89 4.03
C GLY A 132 15.21 8.38 4.07
N GLY A 133 14.36 9.26 3.56
CA GLY A 133 14.45 10.71 3.71
C GLY A 133 15.25 11.40 2.61
N LYS A 134 15.56 10.70 1.52
CA LYS A 134 16.32 11.26 0.39
C LYS A 134 15.41 12.06 -0.53
N THR A 135 14.17 11.62 -0.73
CA THR A 135 13.15 12.34 -1.48
C THR A 135 11.87 12.47 -0.68
N TRP A 136 11.19 13.61 -0.82
CA TRP A 136 10.00 13.96 -0.07
C TRP A 136 8.90 14.41 -1.04
N GLN A 137 7.70 13.91 -0.83
CA GLN A 137 6.52 14.26 -1.61
C GLN A 137 5.39 14.67 -0.67
N ASP A 138 4.56 15.61 -1.10
CA ASP A 138 3.44 16.08 -0.29
C ASP A 138 2.36 14.98 -0.22
N ALA A 139 1.82 14.72 0.96
CA ALA A 139 0.63 13.88 1.15
C ALA A 139 -0.64 14.72 1.05
N LEU A 140 -1.75 14.06 0.75
CA LEU A 140 -3.08 14.66 0.87
C LEU A 140 -3.51 14.58 2.33
N VAL A 141 -3.97 15.69 2.90
CA VAL A 141 -4.44 15.77 4.28
C VAL A 141 -5.93 16.10 4.26
N GLU A 142 -6.72 15.27 4.94
CA GLU A 142 -8.16 15.40 5.05
C GLU A 142 -8.56 16.33 6.21
N ASP A 143 -9.80 16.84 6.19
CA ASP A 143 -10.32 17.76 7.21
C ASP A 143 -10.39 17.14 8.61
N ASN A 144 -10.45 15.81 8.71
CA ASN A 144 -10.47 15.04 9.95
C ASN A 144 -9.06 14.87 10.58
N GLY A 145 -8.00 15.28 9.87
CA GLY A 145 -6.61 15.13 10.32
C GLY A 145 -5.93 13.83 9.89
N ASN A 146 -6.60 13.00 9.09
CA ASN A 146 -5.97 11.87 8.41
C ASN A 146 -5.16 12.37 7.21
N TRP A 147 -4.16 11.60 6.83
CA TRP A 147 -3.40 11.85 5.61
C TRP A 147 -3.26 10.59 4.79
N VAL A 148 -3.14 10.78 3.47
CA VAL A 148 -3.11 9.74 2.46
C VAL A 148 -1.99 10.00 1.47
N PHE A 149 -1.25 8.95 1.12
CA PHE A 149 -0.19 9.00 0.12
C PHE A 149 -0.15 7.69 -0.68
N GLN A 150 0.07 7.76 -1.99
CA GLN A 150 0.27 6.57 -2.81
C GLN A 150 1.75 6.40 -3.17
N ASP A 151 2.37 5.35 -2.64
CA ASP A 151 3.71 4.95 -3.00
C ASP A 151 3.71 4.24 -4.36
N ASN A 152 4.16 4.96 -5.39
CA ASN A 152 4.25 4.49 -6.76
C ASN A 152 5.64 3.91 -7.12
N THR A 153 6.47 3.63 -6.12
CA THR A 153 7.83 3.09 -6.28
C THR A 153 7.85 1.57 -6.09
N VAL A 154 8.75 0.90 -6.80
CA VAL A 154 9.04 -0.54 -6.59
C VAL A 154 10.18 -0.64 -5.60
N HIS A 155 10.06 -1.54 -4.62
CA HIS A 155 11.07 -1.81 -3.61
C HIS A 155 11.64 -3.22 -3.81
N ASP A 156 12.94 -3.30 -4.08
CA ASP A 156 13.66 -4.58 -4.25
C ASP A 156 14.38 -5.03 -2.95
N ALA A 157 14.24 -4.26 -1.87
CA ALA A 157 14.80 -4.53 -0.55
C ALA A 157 13.96 -3.82 0.52
N SER A 158 14.17 -4.18 1.80
CA SER A 158 13.59 -3.47 2.95
C SER A 158 13.82 -1.96 2.85
N TRP A 159 12.82 -1.17 3.23
CA TRP A 159 12.86 0.29 3.12
C TRP A 159 12.33 0.96 4.40
N THR A 160 12.36 2.29 4.42
CA THR A 160 11.86 3.07 5.56
C THR A 160 10.91 4.12 5.04
N ILE A 161 9.68 4.09 5.55
CA ILE A 161 8.70 5.15 5.37
C ILE A 161 8.99 6.21 6.42
N GLN A 162 9.09 7.46 6.00
CA GLN A 162 9.25 8.59 6.89
C GLN A 162 8.24 9.67 6.57
N THR A 163 7.77 10.36 7.59
CA THR A 163 6.84 11.49 7.45
C THR A 163 7.37 12.68 8.23
N ARG A 164 6.98 13.88 7.80
CA ARG A 164 7.24 15.13 8.53
C ARG A 164 6.19 16.16 8.18
N VAL A 165 6.01 17.14 9.06
CA VAL A 165 5.24 18.36 8.76
C VAL A 165 6.21 19.48 8.39
N VAL A 166 5.89 20.23 7.35
CA VAL A 166 6.68 21.38 6.88
C VAL A 166 5.77 22.59 6.79
N ASP A 167 6.22 23.74 7.27
CA ASP A 167 5.51 25.02 7.15
C ASP A 167 5.74 25.72 5.80
N GLU A 168 5.17 26.91 5.63
CA GLU A 168 5.34 27.73 4.43
C GLU A 168 6.77 28.30 4.28
N ALA A 169 7.50 28.43 5.39
CA ALA A 169 8.86 28.96 5.42
C ALA A 169 9.92 27.91 5.05
N GLY A 170 9.59 26.62 5.17
CA GLY A 170 10.48 25.49 4.92
C GLY A 170 10.94 24.78 6.21
N ASN A 171 10.53 25.25 7.39
CA ASN A 171 10.91 24.60 8.64
C ASN A 171 10.23 23.22 8.72
N CYS A 172 11.03 22.23 9.10
CA CYS A 172 10.57 20.85 9.23
C CYS A 172 10.36 20.53 10.71
N GLY A 173 9.19 19.98 11.05
CA GLY A 173 8.93 19.34 12.32
C GLY A 173 9.68 18.01 12.48
N ASP A 174 9.40 17.30 13.57
CA ASP A 174 10.02 16.01 13.86
C ASP A 174 9.67 14.97 12.79
N VAL A 175 10.66 14.12 12.47
CA VAL A 175 10.51 13.05 11.49
C VAL A 175 10.02 11.78 12.19
N VAL A 176 8.85 11.29 11.82
CA VAL A 176 8.36 9.97 12.22
C VAL A 176 8.87 8.94 11.23
N SER A 177 9.31 7.77 11.70
CA SER A 177 9.90 6.71 10.87
C SER A 177 9.26 5.36 11.17
N GLN A 178 9.00 4.58 10.12
CA GLN A 178 8.53 3.20 10.17
C GLN A 178 9.40 2.35 9.25
N GLU A 179 10.01 1.31 9.79
CA GLU A 179 10.74 0.32 8.99
C GLU A 179 9.76 -0.64 8.32
N VAL A 180 10.05 -1.00 7.08
CA VAL A 180 9.33 -2.05 6.34
C VAL A 180 10.31 -3.14 5.97
N VAL A 181 9.99 -4.36 6.38
CA VAL A 181 10.80 -5.54 6.08
C VAL A 181 10.23 -6.21 4.84
N LEU A 182 10.94 -6.07 3.72
CA LEU A 182 10.68 -6.88 2.53
C LEU A 182 11.36 -8.25 2.68
N ASP A 183 10.56 -9.31 2.74
CA ASP A 183 11.01 -10.69 2.66
C ASP A 183 10.33 -11.38 1.48
N THR A 184 11.09 -11.65 0.42
CA THR A 184 10.60 -12.33 -0.80
C THR A 184 11.06 -13.79 -0.88
N ILE A 185 11.62 -14.33 0.21
CA ILE A 185 12.29 -15.63 0.20
C ILE A 185 11.38 -16.67 0.84
N ALA A 186 10.69 -17.43 -0.01
CA ALA A 186 9.92 -18.59 0.41
C ALA A 186 10.75 -19.61 1.22
N PRO A 187 10.14 -20.26 2.24
CA PRO A 187 10.79 -21.35 2.94
C PRO A 187 11.21 -22.50 1.99
N LEU A 188 12.43 -23.05 2.17
CA LEU A 188 12.95 -24.08 1.28
C LEU A 188 12.20 -25.42 1.45
N ALA A 189 11.59 -25.90 0.37
CA ALA A 189 10.88 -27.18 0.31
C ALA A 189 11.84 -28.39 0.23
N THR A 190 12.28 -28.98 1.35
CA THR A 190 12.77 -30.38 1.37
C THR A 190 12.51 -31.06 2.72
N PRO A 191 12.23 -32.38 2.75
CA PRO A 191 10.90 -32.96 2.70
C PRO A 191 10.34 -33.33 4.08
N ILE A 192 9.05 -33.05 4.24
CA ILE A 192 8.21 -33.56 5.31
C ILE A 192 7.83 -35.02 4.98
N SER A 193 8.30 -36.03 5.73
CA SER A 193 7.62 -37.33 5.63
C SER A 193 6.25 -37.19 6.26
N ILE A 194 5.18 -37.26 5.47
CA ILE A 194 3.82 -37.26 5.99
C ILE A 194 3.31 -38.69 6.05
N SER A 195 2.99 -39.15 7.26
CA SER A 195 2.33 -40.44 7.47
C SER A 195 1.03 -40.24 8.21
N VAL A 196 -0.04 -40.77 7.62
CA VAL A 196 -1.36 -40.80 8.25
C VAL A 196 -1.41 -41.99 9.20
N VAL A 197 -1.50 -41.72 10.50
CA VAL A 197 -1.56 -42.75 11.56
C VAL A 197 -2.91 -42.70 12.31
N GLY A 198 -3.24 -43.77 13.04
CA GLY A 198 -4.44 -43.82 13.88
C GLY A 198 -5.77 -43.69 13.12
N ASP A 199 -5.98 -44.48 12.07
CA ASP A 199 -7.20 -44.51 11.23
C ASP A 199 -7.49 -43.22 10.44
N GLY A 200 -6.48 -42.39 10.13
CA GLY A 200 -6.71 -41.16 9.35
C GLY A 200 -6.55 -39.86 10.14
N LYS A 201 -6.28 -39.92 11.44
CA LYS A 201 -6.52 -38.78 12.33
C LYS A 201 -5.30 -37.92 12.64
N GLN A 202 -4.11 -38.38 12.28
CA GLN A 202 -2.86 -37.76 12.66
C GLN A 202 -1.89 -37.69 11.48
N ILE A 203 -1.28 -36.52 11.30
CA ILE A 203 -0.14 -36.31 10.41
C ILE A 203 1.12 -36.19 11.23
N ILE A 204 2.10 -37.04 10.93
CA ILE A 204 3.51 -36.86 11.31
C ILE A 204 4.18 -36.03 10.24
N ALA A 205 4.99 -35.04 10.60
CA ALA A 205 5.68 -34.20 9.63
C ALA A 205 7.09 -33.80 10.12
N GLU A 206 8.04 -33.56 9.22
CA GLU A 206 9.37 -32.97 9.53
C GLU A 206 9.42 -31.55 8.93
N LEU A 207 9.86 -30.54 9.69
CA LEU A 207 9.93 -29.15 9.22
C LEU A 207 11.25 -28.86 8.46
N PRO A 208 11.26 -27.90 7.51
CA PRO A 208 12.47 -27.49 6.82
C PRO A 208 13.42 -26.80 7.80
N LYS A 209 14.72 -26.84 7.48
CA LYS A 209 15.78 -26.34 8.37
C LYS A 209 15.66 -24.86 8.71
N ASN A 210 15.00 -24.07 7.86
CA ASN A 210 14.80 -22.65 8.04
C ASN A 210 13.40 -22.29 8.57
N ALA A 211 12.56 -23.26 8.92
CA ALA A 211 11.29 -22.98 9.59
C ALA A 211 11.54 -22.22 10.90
N GLN A 212 10.70 -21.24 11.19
CA GLN A 212 10.74 -20.41 12.38
C GLN A 212 9.41 -20.48 13.13
N VAL A 213 9.43 -20.08 14.41
CA VAL A 213 8.19 -19.90 15.16
C VAL A 213 7.43 -18.73 14.52
N GLY A 214 6.17 -18.95 14.16
CA GLY A 214 5.36 -17.97 13.42
C GLY A 214 5.16 -18.31 11.95
N ASP A 215 5.95 -19.25 11.39
CA ASP A 215 5.66 -19.85 10.09
C ASP A 215 4.43 -20.77 10.16
N TRP A 216 3.95 -21.20 9.00
CA TRP A 216 2.77 -22.04 8.86
C TRP A 216 3.03 -23.23 7.96
N VAL A 217 2.43 -24.36 8.31
CA VAL A 217 2.32 -25.53 7.45
C VAL A 217 0.92 -25.59 6.89
N VAL A 218 0.82 -25.63 5.57
CA VAL A 218 -0.45 -25.72 4.86
C VAL A 218 -0.57 -27.13 4.29
N PHE A 219 -1.60 -27.86 4.72
CA PHE A 219 -1.91 -29.18 4.18
C PHE A 219 -2.97 -29.08 3.08
N VAL A 220 -2.78 -29.89 2.06
CA VAL A 220 -3.49 -29.84 0.77
C VAL A 220 -4.07 -31.23 0.51
N VAL A 221 -5.39 -31.41 0.52
CA VAL A 221 -6.05 -32.69 0.22
C VAL A 221 -7.23 -32.47 -0.72
N GLY A 222 -7.12 -32.84 -1.98
CA GLY A 222 -8.14 -32.49 -2.98
C GLY A 222 -8.39 -30.97 -2.94
N ASP A 223 -9.65 -30.57 -2.72
CA ASP A 223 -10.07 -29.17 -2.54
C ASP A 223 -9.93 -28.66 -1.08
N CYS A 224 -9.61 -29.52 -0.11
CA CYS A 224 -9.47 -29.12 1.28
C CYS A 224 -8.09 -28.50 1.55
N ARG A 225 -8.07 -27.40 2.29
CA ARG A 225 -6.85 -26.79 2.87
C ARG A 225 -7.02 -26.63 4.37
N PHE A 226 -5.98 -26.94 5.14
CA PHE A 226 -5.95 -26.67 6.59
C PHE A 226 -4.54 -26.32 7.06
N TYR A 227 -4.50 -25.54 8.13
CA TYR A 227 -3.33 -24.75 8.52
C TYR A 227 -2.89 -25.10 9.93
N VAL A 228 -1.58 -25.20 10.11
CA VAL A 228 -0.98 -25.43 11.42
C VAL A 228 0.16 -24.44 11.63
N PRO A 229 0.09 -23.57 12.65
CA PRO A 229 1.20 -22.70 12.99
C PRO A 229 2.39 -23.52 13.49
N VAL A 230 3.60 -23.06 13.17
CA VAL A 230 4.84 -23.66 13.63
C VAL A 230 5.14 -23.17 15.04
N TYR A 231 5.04 -24.08 16.02
CA TYR A 231 5.44 -23.81 17.40
C TYR A 231 6.90 -24.20 17.67
N GLN A 232 7.45 -23.66 18.74
CA GLN A 232 8.85 -23.87 19.13
C GLN A 232 9.20 -25.36 19.28
N GLU A 233 8.27 -26.17 19.77
CA GLU A 233 8.40 -27.62 19.94
C GLU A 233 8.46 -28.41 18.63
N PHE A 234 8.03 -27.84 17.50
CA PHE A 234 8.05 -28.51 16.19
C PHE A 234 9.42 -28.40 15.52
N LEU A 235 10.25 -27.43 15.92
CA LEU A 235 11.57 -27.16 15.36
C LEU A 235 12.66 -28.14 15.82
N ASP A 236 12.36 -29.03 16.77
CA ASP A 236 13.30 -30.04 17.26
C ASP A 236 13.49 -31.17 16.22
N ILE A 237 14.70 -31.28 15.66
CA ILE A 237 15.06 -32.28 14.65
C ILE A 237 14.68 -33.71 15.10
N GLY A 238 13.90 -34.41 14.27
CA GLY A 238 13.51 -35.82 14.48
C GLY A 238 12.30 -36.03 15.40
N LYS A 239 11.60 -34.95 15.80
CA LYS A 239 10.30 -35.07 16.48
C LYS A 239 9.16 -35.22 15.48
N THR A 240 8.25 -36.12 15.79
CA THR A 240 6.97 -36.29 15.09
C THR A 240 5.87 -35.58 15.87
N TRP A 241 5.08 -34.76 15.20
CA TRP A 241 3.92 -34.08 15.77
C TRP A 241 2.63 -34.76 15.29
N ASN A 242 1.51 -34.44 15.95
CA ASN A 242 0.19 -34.96 15.60
C ASN A 242 -0.71 -33.78 15.24
N VAL A 243 -1.07 -33.67 13.97
CA VAL A 243 -2.10 -32.73 13.52
C VAL A 243 -3.43 -33.43 13.45
N VAL A 244 -4.48 -32.84 14.04
CA VAL A 244 -5.85 -33.33 13.88
C VAL A 244 -6.33 -32.99 12.47
N ILE A 245 -6.68 -34.00 11.69
CA ILE A 245 -7.21 -33.79 10.33
C ILE A 245 -8.70 -33.40 10.44
N PRO A 246 -9.14 -32.27 9.85
CA PRO A 246 -10.55 -31.90 9.76
C PRO A 246 -11.39 -32.97 9.05
N SER A 247 -12.68 -33.08 9.39
CA SER A 247 -13.53 -34.18 8.90
C SER A 247 -13.71 -34.21 7.39
N ASN A 248 -13.79 -33.06 6.72
CA ASN A 248 -13.85 -32.95 5.26
C ASN A 248 -12.54 -33.40 4.59
N ALA A 249 -11.39 -32.96 5.10
CA ALA A 249 -10.10 -33.42 4.63
C ALA A 249 -9.92 -34.92 4.86
N LEU A 250 -10.41 -35.45 5.98
CA LEU A 250 -10.42 -36.88 6.26
C LEU A 250 -11.26 -37.67 5.25
N GLU A 251 -12.45 -37.18 4.90
CA GLU A 251 -13.29 -37.79 3.87
C GLU A 251 -12.58 -37.81 2.51
N ALA A 252 -11.91 -36.71 2.12
CA ALA A 252 -11.13 -36.61 0.88
C ALA A 252 -9.93 -37.58 0.86
N ILE A 253 -9.19 -37.70 1.97
CA ILE A 253 -8.13 -38.71 2.11
C ILE A 253 -8.72 -40.12 1.94
N GLN A 254 -9.86 -40.40 2.57
CA GLN A 254 -10.53 -41.71 2.50
C GLN A 254 -11.09 -42.02 1.10
N SER A 255 -11.43 -41.02 0.29
CA SER A 255 -11.81 -41.19 -1.12
C SER A 255 -10.61 -41.36 -2.06
N GLY A 256 -9.38 -41.23 -1.55
CA GLY A 256 -8.14 -41.48 -2.29
C GLY A 256 -7.52 -40.22 -2.91
N GLU A 257 -7.91 -39.02 -2.47
CA GLU A 257 -7.29 -37.78 -2.92
C GLU A 257 -5.81 -37.72 -2.49
N PRO A 258 -4.91 -37.19 -3.34
CA PRO A 258 -3.53 -36.97 -2.97
C PRO A 258 -3.45 -35.91 -1.87
N ILE A 259 -2.51 -36.12 -0.95
CA ILE A 259 -2.19 -35.15 0.08
C ILE A 259 -0.82 -34.54 -0.19
N GLY A 260 -0.72 -33.22 -0.04
CA GLY A 260 0.51 -32.45 -0.13
C GLY A 260 0.63 -31.47 1.02
N ALA A 261 1.79 -30.81 1.11
CA ALA A 261 1.99 -29.71 2.04
C ALA A 261 2.90 -28.63 1.44
N MET A 262 2.67 -27.39 1.82
CA MET A 262 3.55 -26.25 1.57
C MET A 262 3.86 -25.53 2.90
N PHE A 263 4.92 -24.75 2.91
CA PHE A 263 5.27 -23.87 4.02
C PHE A 263 5.03 -22.43 3.65
N MET A 264 4.57 -21.65 4.62
CA MET A 264 4.42 -20.21 4.50
C MET A 264 5.18 -19.53 5.63
N ASP A 265 5.97 -18.51 5.34
CA ASP A 265 6.58 -17.67 6.39
C ASP A 265 5.63 -16.56 6.84
N SER A 266 6.07 -15.75 7.81
CA SER A 266 5.26 -14.65 8.34
C SER A 266 4.99 -13.53 7.33
N ALA A 267 5.86 -13.34 6.33
CA ALA A 267 5.65 -12.37 5.24
C ALA A 267 4.67 -12.88 4.17
N GLY A 268 4.25 -14.15 4.25
CA GLY A 268 3.31 -14.76 3.32
C GLY A 268 3.97 -15.47 2.13
N ASN A 269 5.30 -15.59 2.07
CA ASN A 269 5.93 -16.35 0.99
C ASN A 269 5.62 -17.83 1.14
N VAL A 270 5.19 -18.47 0.04
CA VAL A 270 4.86 -19.90 0.02
C VAL A 270 5.92 -20.73 -0.70
N SER A 271 6.24 -21.90 -0.14
CA SER A 271 7.05 -22.91 -0.81
C SER A 271 6.25 -23.67 -1.87
N ASP A 272 6.94 -24.35 -2.80
CA ASP A 272 6.30 -25.34 -3.66
C ASP A 272 5.54 -26.41 -2.84
N ILE A 273 4.43 -26.90 -3.38
CA ILE A 273 3.69 -28.02 -2.77
C ILE A 273 4.52 -29.30 -2.92
N THR A 274 4.83 -29.91 -1.78
CA THR A 274 5.39 -31.26 -1.74
C THR A 274 4.27 -32.29 -1.66
N TRP A 275 4.02 -33.00 -2.76
CA TRP A 275 3.03 -34.07 -2.84
C TRP A 275 3.56 -35.40 -2.29
N MET A 276 2.75 -36.12 -1.52
CA MET A 276 3.11 -37.44 -0.99
C MET A 276 2.91 -38.61 -1.95
N THR A 277 2.01 -38.46 -2.91
CA THR A 277 1.69 -39.53 -3.86
C THR A 277 2.14 -39.12 -5.27
N SER A 278 2.35 -40.10 -6.14
CA SER A 278 2.72 -39.83 -7.54
C SER A 278 1.57 -39.30 -8.39
N ASN A 279 0.34 -39.26 -7.85
CA ASN A 279 -0.84 -38.72 -8.53
C ASN A 279 -0.96 -37.23 -8.19
N ILE A 280 -0.17 -36.42 -8.88
CA ILE A 280 -0.13 -34.96 -8.72
C ILE A 280 -1.33 -34.34 -9.47
N PRO A 281 -2.15 -33.49 -8.84
CA PRO A 281 -3.16 -32.71 -9.55
C PRO A 281 -2.52 -31.85 -10.63
N THR A 282 -3.10 -31.80 -11.83
CA THR A 282 -2.53 -31.10 -12.98
C THR A 282 -3.08 -29.69 -13.18
N THR A 283 -3.89 -29.17 -12.27
CA THR A 283 -4.65 -27.92 -12.43
C THR A 283 -4.18 -26.87 -11.42
N GLU A 284 -3.88 -25.67 -11.92
CA GLU A 284 -3.62 -24.42 -11.15
C GLU A 284 -4.93 -23.75 -10.67
N GLU A 285 -6.03 -24.52 -10.63
CA GLU A 285 -7.31 -24.04 -10.12
C GLU A 285 -7.42 -24.37 -8.62
N VAL A 286 -7.75 -23.35 -7.82
CA VAL A 286 -8.03 -23.50 -6.39
C VAL A 286 -9.54 -23.40 -6.17
N ASN A 287 -10.19 -24.52 -5.85
CA ASN A 287 -11.63 -24.53 -5.59
C ASN A 287 -11.92 -24.10 -4.14
N ILE A 288 -12.68 -23.02 -3.97
CA ILE A 288 -13.18 -22.54 -2.68
C ILE A 288 -14.54 -23.20 -2.44
N ALA A 289 -14.51 -24.44 -1.92
CA ALA A 289 -15.69 -25.25 -1.63
C ALA A 289 -15.81 -25.56 -0.13
N GLY A 290 -16.23 -24.57 0.67
CA GLY A 290 -16.54 -24.74 2.10
C GLY A 290 -15.33 -24.66 3.04
N SER A 291 -15.61 -24.52 4.33
CA SER A 291 -14.68 -24.04 5.36
C SER A 291 -13.34 -24.78 5.40
N GLY A 292 -12.26 -24.02 5.16
CA GLY A 292 -10.94 -24.32 5.67
C GLY A 292 -10.93 -24.17 7.19
N TRP A 293 -10.05 -24.92 7.85
CA TRP A 293 -9.94 -24.88 9.31
C TRP A 293 -8.49 -24.60 9.69
N MET A 294 -8.30 -23.68 10.62
CA MET A 294 -7.09 -23.56 11.41
C MET A 294 -7.23 -24.50 12.61
N THR A 295 -6.30 -25.44 12.78
CA THR A 295 -6.29 -26.31 13.95
C THR A 295 -5.13 -25.93 14.84
N ASP A 296 -5.42 -25.37 16.01
CA ASP A 296 -4.47 -25.29 17.12
C ASP A 296 -4.52 -26.64 17.89
N ALA A 297 -3.38 -27.08 18.43
CA ALA A 297 -3.32 -28.20 19.35
C ALA A 297 -4.05 -27.93 20.70
N HIS A 298 -4.55 -26.70 20.92
CA HIS A 298 -5.19 -26.20 22.13
C HIS A 298 -6.62 -25.64 21.99
N ASP A 299 -7.15 -25.29 20.80
CA ASP A 299 -8.59 -25.03 20.56
C ASP A 299 -8.93 -24.96 19.05
N THR A 300 -10.21 -25.12 18.68
CA THR A 300 -10.69 -25.00 17.28
C THR A 300 -11.04 -23.55 16.93
N VAL A 301 -10.28 -22.91 16.03
CA VAL A 301 -10.63 -21.61 15.43
C VAL A 301 -10.97 -21.82 13.94
N SER A 302 -12.14 -21.34 13.52
CA SER A 302 -12.69 -21.55 12.17
C SER A 302 -12.15 -20.51 11.17
N ALA A 303 -10.86 -20.56 10.84
CA ALA A 303 -10.26 -19.70 9.82
C ALA A 303 -9.86 -20.50 8.56
N SER A 304 -10.11 -19.93 7.37
CA SER A 304 -9.87 -20.57 6.07
C SER A 304 -8.89 -19.74 5.26
N ALA A 305 -7.67 -20.22 5.02
CA ALA A 305 -6.77 -19.55 4.10
C ALA A 305 -6.70 -20.28 2.75
N PHE A 306 -6.34 -19.56 1.68
CA PHE A 306 -6.21 -20.04 0.31
C PHE A 306 -5.07 -19.28 -0.36
N PHE A 307 -4.10 -20.00 -0.91
CA PHE A 307 -2.89 -19.42 -1.50
C PHE A 307 -2.71 -19.90 -2.93
N GLY A 308 -2.32 -18.98 -3.80
CA GLY A 308 -1.86 -19.23 -5.15
C GLY A 308 -0.38 -19.58 -5.17
N THR A 309 0.14 -19.78 -6.37
CA THR A 309 1.55 -20.04 -6.66
C THR A 309 2.26 -18.74 -7.05
N ASN A 310 3.45 -18.82 -7.63
CA ASN A 310 4.09 -17.64 -8.24
C ASN A 310 3.67 -17.44 -9.72
N GLY A 311 2.63 -18.16 -10.16
CA GLY A 311 2.04 -18.08 -11.49
C GLY A 311 0.67 -17.43 -11.47
N ASN A 312 -0.04 -17.48 -12.60
CA ASN A 312 -1.39 -16.94 -12.65
C ASN A 312 -2.38 -18.03 -12.19
N ASP A 313 -2.93 -17.87 -10.99
CA ASP A 313 -3.86 -18.83 -10.40
C ASP A 313 -5.33 -18.41 -10.60
N VAL A 314 -6.22 -19.40 -10.56
CA VAL A 314 -7.67 -19.17 -10.63
C VAL A 314 -8.34 -19.76 -9.39
N PHE A 315 -8.84 -18.89 -8.53
CA PHE A 315 -9.65 -19.24 -7.37
C PHE A 315 -11.11 -19.30 -7.77
N THR A 316 -11.73 -20.48 -7.75
CA THR A 316 -13.15 -20.59 -8.11
C THR A 316 -14.04 -20.61 -6.86
N LEU A 317 -15.08 -19.78 -6.87
CA LEU A 317 -16.01 -19.60 -5.78
C LEU A 317 -17.44 -19.82 -6.28
N ARG A 318 -18.09 -20.87 -5.79
CA ARG A 318 -19.47 -21.17 -6.20
C ARG A 318 -20.49 -20.35 -5.44
N ASP A 319 -20.27 -20.14 -4.15
CA ASP A 319 -21.14 -19.38 -3.28
C ASP A 319 -20.28 -18.43 -2.47
N VAL A 320 -20.62 -17.13 -2.42
CA VAL A 320 -19.91 -16.11 -1.66
C VAL A 320 -19.94 -16.40 -0.16
N GLU A 321 -20.91 -17.20 0.32
CA GLU A 321 -20.88 -17.77 1.67
C GLU A 321 -19.65 -18.65 1.94
N GLY A 322 -18.96 -19.14 0.90
CA GLY A 322 -17.67 -19.82 1.03
C GLY A 322 -16.54 -18.92 1.56
N LEU A 323 -16.70 -17.60 1.46
CA LEU A 323 -15.82 -16.60 2.07
C LEU A 323 -16.36 -16.12 3.43
N ALA A 324 -17.43 -16.73 3.96
CA ALA A 324 -18.01 -16.37 5.24
C ALA A 324 -17.32 -17.09 6.41
N GLY A 325 -16.88 -16.32 7.40
CA GLY A 325 -16.20 -16.79 8.62
C GLY A 325 -15.08 -15.84 9.04
N GLU A 326 -14.82 -15.69 10.34
CA GLU A 326 -13.70 -14.87 10.83
C GLU A 326 -12.35 -15.44 10.36
N GLY A 327 -11.50 -14.59 9.76
CA GLY A 327 -10.16 -14.98 9.33
C GLY A 327 -10.15 -15.86 8.08
N VAL A 328 -10.89 -15.47 7.04
CA VAL A 328 -10.69 -16.01 5.70
C VAL A 328 -9.57 -15.23 5.02
N PHE A 329 -8.55 -15.91 4.50
CA PHE A 329 -7.40 -15.30 3.83
C PHE A 329 -7.31 -15.82 2.39
N LEU A 330 -7.29 -14.94 1.39
CA LEU A 330 -6.98 -15.29 0.01
C LEU A 330 -5.72 -14.53 -0.41
N ASN A 331 -4.74 -15.24 -0.93
CA ASN A 331 -3.50 -14.61 -1.40
C ASN A 331 -3.10 -15.24 -2.73
N GLY A 332 -3.09 -14.48 -3.82
CA GLY A 332 -2.64 -14.96 -5.13
C GLY A 332 -1.14 -15.24 -5.19
N ASN A 333 -0.35 -14.53 -4.38
CA ASN A 333 1.10 -14.40 -4.40
C ASN A 333 1.60 -13.66 -5.64
N GLY A 334 2.44 -14.30 -6.46
CA GLY A 334 3.03 -13.67 -7.63
C GLY A 334 2.28 -14.09 -8.87
N GLY A 335 2.04 -13.19 -9.82
CA GLY A 335 1.28 -13.51 -11.02
C GLY A 335 0.22 -12.47 -11.29
N ILE A 336 -0.76 -12.84 -12.12
CA ILE A 336 -2.03 -12.13 -12.29
C ILE A 336 -3.11 -13.14 -11.94
N ASP A 337 -3.68 -13.00 -10.77
CA ASP A 337 -4.54 -13.98 -10.14
C ASP A 337 -6.01 -13.62 -10.31
N THR A 338 -6.84 -14.66 -10.44
CA THR A 338 -8.27 -14.52 -10.73
C THR A 338 -9.13 -15.09 -9.63
N LEU A 339 -9.99 -14.29 -9.02
CA LEU A 339 -11.13 -14.79 -8.23
C LEU A 339 -12.36 -14.90 -9.14
N LYS A 340 -12.82 -16.13 -9.36
CA LYS A 340 -13.90 -16.46 -10.30
C LYS A 340 -15.16 -16.94 -9.58
N LEU A 341 -16.27 -16.22 -9.77
CA LEU A 341 -17.59 -16.68 -9.37
C LEU A 341 -18.14 -17.70 -10.39
N THR A 342 -18.67 -18.81 -9.90
CA THR A 342 -19.34 -19.83 -10.73
C THR A 342 -20.83 -19.99 -10.40
N GLY A 343 -21.28 -19.39 -9.30
CA GLY A 343 -22.66 -19.43 -8.81
C GLY A 343 -23.64 -18.56 -9.58
N ALA A 344 -24.81 -18.30 -8.99
CA ALA A 344 -25.80 -17.39 -9.57
C ALA A 344 -26.43 -16.41 -8.61
N GLY A 345 -26.63 -15.17 -9.10
CA GLY A 345 -27.30 -14.12 -8.33
C GLY A 345 -26.51 -13.70 -7.09
N GLN A 346 -25.18 -13.84 -7.14
CA GLN A 346 -24.29 -13.67 -6.00
C GLN A 346 -23.90 -12.20 -5.84
N THR A 347 -23.63 -11.77 -4.60
CA THR A 347 -23.02 -10.45 -4.34
C THR A 347 -21.71 -10.66 -3.58
N LEU A 348 -20.59 -10.38 -4.24
CA LEU A 348 -19.28 -10.33 -3.62
C LEU A 348 -19.02 -8.88 -3.21
N ASP A 349 -18.97 -8.62 -1.90
CA ASP A 349 -18.75 -7.29 -1.33
C ASP A 349 -17.41 -7.27 -0.58
N LEU A 350 -16.44 -6.52 -1.11
CA LEU A 350 -15.11 -6.40 -0.53
C LEU A 350 -15.04 -5.31 0.56
N GLY A 351 -15.91 -4.30 0.52
CA GLY A 351 -15.90 -3.17 1.44
C GLY A 351 -16.68 -3.40 2.74
N ASN A 352 -17.69 -4.27 2.72
CA ASN A 352 -18.41 -4.74 3.92
C ASN A 352 -18.27 -6.25 4.04
N THR A 353 -17.05 -6.77 4.14
CA THR A 353 -16.89 -8.21 4.41
C THR A 353 -17.54 -8.49 5.75
N PRO A 354 -18.65 -9.27 5.83
CA PRO A 354 -19.32 -9.51 7.12
C PRO A 354 -18.51 -10.43 8.05
N PHE A 355 -17.23 -10.65 7.74
CA PHE A 355 -16.46 -11.84 8.08
C PHE A 355 -14.94 -11.58 8.19
N GLY A 356 -14.42 -10.38 7.92
CA GLY A 356 -12.97 -10.12 8.05
C GLY A 356 -12.13 -10.89 7.02
N LEU A 357 -12.64 -10.98 5.77
CA LEU A 357 -11.89 -11.52 4.64
C LEU A 357 -10.68 -10.62 4.38
N GLN A 358 -9.49 -11.20 4.44
CA GLN A 358 -8.26 -10.58 3.98
C GLN A 358 -7.92 -11.14 2.60
N MET A 359 -7.77 -10.26 1.62
CA MET A 359 -7.31 -10.62 0.29
C MET A 359 -6.02 -9.89 -0.04
N SER A 360 -5.15 -10.54 -0.80
CA SER A 360 -3.94 -9.94 -1.35
C SER A 360 -3.67 -10.57 -2.71
N SER A 361 -3.07 -9.80 -3.62
CA SER A 361 -2.73 -10.24 -4.97
C SER A 361 -3.90 -10.92 -5.71
N ILE A 362 -5.03 -10.21 -5.88
CA ILE A 362 -6.16 -10.69 -6.71
C ILE A 362 -6.49 -9.60 -7.73
N GLU A 363 -5.83 -9.63 -8.88
CA GLU A 363 -5.89 -8.55 -9.86
C GLU A 363 -7.09 -8.68 -10.81
N VAL A 364 -7.70 -9.86 -10.89
CA VAL A 364 -8.84 -10.14 -11.78
C VAL A 364 -10.02 -10.70 -11.00
N PHE A 365 -11.17 -10.02 -11.08
CA PHE A 365 -12.44 -10.53 -10.59
C PHE A 365 -13.28 -11.01 -11.77
N ASP A 366 -13.46 -12.31 -11.88
CA ASP A 366 -14.28 -12.93 -12.93
C ASP A 366 -15.67 -13.27 -12.36
N ILE A 367 -16.66 -12.42 -12.64
CA ILE A 367 -18.04 -12.59 -12.19
C ILE A 367 -18.95 -13.25 -13.24
N THR A 368 -18.38 -13.88 -14.28
CA THR A 368 -19.08 -14.61 -15.37
C THR A 368 -19.78 -15.91 -14.94
N GLY A 369 -20.14 -16.03 -13.66
CA GLY A 369 -20.99 -17.09 -13.16
C GLY A 369 -22.36 -17.08 -13.86
N THR A 370 -23.18 -18.08 -13.56
CA THR A 370 -24.56 -18.11 -14.10
C THR A 370 -25.42 -16.98 -13.52
N GLY A 371 -26.41 -16.44 -14.23
CA GLY A 371 -27.29 -15.39 -13.68
C GLY A 371 -26.59 -14.02 -13.53
N ASN A 372 -27.17 -13.13 -12.71
CA ASN A 372 -26.70 -11.75 -12.58
C ASN A 372 -25.95 -11.58 -11.26
N ASN A 373 -24.62 -11.57 -11.30
CA ASN A 373 -23.77 -11.40 -10.14
C ASN A 373 -23.43 -9.91 -9.93
N THR A 374 -23.08 -9.55 -8.70
CA THR A 374 -22.67 -8.19 -8.33
C THR A 374 -21.33 -8.23 -7.62
N LEU A 375 -20.39 -7.41 -8.05
CA LEU A 375 -19.14 -7.12 -7.35
C LEU A 375 -19.24 -5.73 -6.74
N LYS A 376 -18.90 -5.59 -5.46
CA LYS A 376 -18.73 -4.29 -4.81
C LYS A 376 -17.28 -4.13 -4.38
N LEU A 377 -16.71 -3.01 -4.77
CA LEU A 377 -15.32 -2.65 -4.46
C LEU A 377 -15.21 -1.15 -4.18
N SER A 378 -14.17 -0.80 -3.45
CA SER A 378 -13.78 0.57 -3.08
C SER A 378 -12.48 0.98 -3.77
N LEU A 379 -12.10 2.25 -3.63
CA LEU A 379 -10.77 2.73 -4.03
C LEU A 379 -9.67 1.97 -3.30
N GLY A 380 -9.87 1.72 -2.00
CA GLY A 380 -8.98 0.90 -1.19
C GLY A 380 -8.75 -0.48 -1.80
N ASP A 381 -9.82 -1.16 -2.21
CA ASP A 381 -9.73 -2.50 -2.81
C ASP A 381 -8.94 -2.50 -4.12
N VAL A 382 -9.13 -1.51 -4.98
CA VAL A 382 -8.37 -1.40 -6.25
C VAL A 382 -6.88 -1.20 -5.98
N LEU A 383 -6.53 -0.39 -4.98
CA LEU A 383 -5.14 -0.12 -4.63
C LEU A 383 -4.47 -1.28 -3.90
N GLU A 384 -5.22 -1.98 -3.08
CA GLU A 384 -4.75 -3.14 -2.30
C GLU A 384 -4.52 -4.35 -3.20
N GLN A 385 -5.48 -4.66 -4.08
CA GLN A 385 -5.40 -5.85 -4.93
C GLN A 385 -4.72 -5.59 -6.29
N GLY A 386 -4.68 -4.34 -6.74
CA GLY A 386 -4.20 -4.02 -8.08
C GLY A 386 -2.69 -3.95 -8.18
N GLY A 387 -2.19 -4.14 -9.40
CA GLY A 387 -0.79 -3.93 -9.75
C GLY A 387 -0.63 -2.75 -10.70
N LYS A 388 0.54 -2.08 -10.66
CA LYS A 388 0.83 -1.00 -11.59
C LYS A 388 1.05 -1.54 -13.00
N ASP A 389 0.41 -0.91 -13.99
CA ASP A 389 0.61 -1.20 -15.43
C ASP A 389 0.31 -2.65 -15.88
N LEU A 390 -0.57 -3.37 -15.18
CA LEU A 390 -0.83 -4.79 -15.44
C LEU A 390 -1.43 -5.08 -16.82
N PHE A 391 -2.42 -4.28 -17.22
CA PHE A 391 -3.20 -4.50 -18.44
C PHE A 391 -2.97 -3.42 -19.47
N ILE A 392 -2.73 -2.18 -19.02
CA ILE A 392 -2.42 -1.01 -19.83
C ILE A 392 -1.24 -0.29 -19.19
N ALA A 393 -0.23 0.07 -19.97
CA ALA A 393 0.92 0.82 -19.47
C ALA A 393 0.63 2.33 -19.47
N ASP A 394 0.05 2.84 -18.39
CA ASP A 394 -0.38 4.24 -18.24
C ASP A 394 0.02 4.90 -16.90
N GLY A 395 0.72 4.15 -16.05
CA GLY A 395 1.25 4.53 -14.76
C GLY A 395 0.32 4.24 -13.58
N ARG A 396 -0.84 3.61 -13.78
CA ARG A 396 -1.85 3.40 -12.72
C ARG A 396 -1.84 1.99 -12.16
N THR A 397 -2.26 1.89 -10.89
CA THR A 397 -2.62 0.62 -10.24
C THR A 397 -3.94 0.13 -10.79
N GLN A 398 -3.96 -1.08 -11.35
CA GLN A 398 -5.05 -1.61 -12.14
C GLN A 398 -5.63 -2.89 -11.56
N VAL A 399 -6.95 -2.98 -11.58
CA VAL A 399 -7.72 -4.21 -11.38
C VAL A 399 -8.62 -4.43 -12.60
N MET A 400 -8.88 -5.69 -12.94
CA MET A 400 -9.79 -6.06 -14.03
C MET A 400 -11.01 -6.82 -13.53
N VAL A 401 -12.18 -6.49 -14.07
CA VAL A 401 -13.43 -7.22 -13.85
C VAL A 401 -13.91 -7.82 -15.16
N LYS A 402 -14.14 -9.13 -15.18
CA LYS A 402 -14.78 -9.86 -16.28
C LYS A 402 -16.20 -10.19 -15.88
N GLY A 403 -17.16 -10.03 -16.79
CA GLY A 403 -18.56 -10.31 -16.53
C GLY A 403 -19.38 -10.38 -17.81
N ASP A 404 -20.60 -10.87 -17.67
CA ASP A 404 -21.60 -11.01 -18.73
C ASP A 404 -22.68 -9.91 -18.64
N ALA A 405 -23.48 -9.80 -19.69
CA ALA A 405 -24.60 -8.86 -19.71
C ALA A 405 -25.61 -9.18 -18.59
N GLY A 406 -25.84 -8.21 -17.70
CA GLY A 406 -26.71 -8.35 -16.53
C GLY A 406 -25.96 -8.43 -15.21
N ASP A 407 -24.64 -8.68 -15.24
CA ASP A 407 -23.77 -8.49 -14.10
C ASP A 407 -23.59 -7.00 -13.76
N LYS A 408 -23.21 -6.74 -12.51
CA LYS A 408 -23.08 -5.39 -11.97
C LYS A 408 -21.78 -5.20 -11.20
N VAL A 409 -21.17 -4.03 -11.36
CA VAL A 409 -20.11 -3.50 -10.51
C VAL A 409 -20.64 -2.28 -9.76
N GLU A 410 -20.50 -2.27 -8.44
CA GLU A 410 -20.70 -1.09 -7.59
C GLU A 410 -19.32 -0.61 -7.11
N LEU A 411 -18.92 0.59 -7.52
CA LEU A 411 -17.58 1.12 -7.29
C LEU A 411 -17.66 2.36 -6.38
N SER A 412 -17.12 2.24 -5.17
CA SER A 412 -16.99 3.35 -4.20
C SER A 412 -15.67 4.07 -4.37
N ASP A 413 -15.65 5.38 -4.21
CA ASP A 413 -14.45 6.23 -4.13
C ASP A 413 -13.78 6.27 -2.74
N LEU A 414 -14.50 5.84 -1.70
CA LEU A 414 -14.00 5.83 -0.33
C LEU A 414 -12.75 4.96 -0.13
N LEU A 415 -11.88 5.44 0.75
CA LEU A 415 -10.71 4.75 1.31
C LEU A 415 -11.10 3.78 2.43
N PRO A 416 -10.17 2.91 2.90
CA PRO A 416 -10.45 1.95 3.97
C PRO A 416 -10.93 2.56 5.30
N ASP A 417 -10.52 3.80 5.60
CA ASP A 417 -10.97 4.54 6.79
C ASP A 417 -12.28 5.33 6.57
N GLY A 418 -12.85 5.22 5.36
CA GLY A 418 -14.02 5.97 4.92
C GLY A 418 -13.72 7.39 4.43
N GLY A 419 -12.43 7.77 4.32
CA GLY A 419 -12.01 9.03 3.73
C GLY A 419 -12.38 9.13 2.24
N ASP A 420 -12.61 10.35 1.78
CA ASP A 420 -12.94 10.67 0.39
C ASP A 420 -11.98 11.74 -0.13
N ILE A 421 -11.26 11.38 -1.18
CA ILE A 421 -10.16 12.15 -1.72
C ILE A 421 -10.29 12.37 -3.23
N GLY A 422 -11.44 12.04 -3.82
CA GLY A 422 -11.68 12.19 -5.25
C GLY A 422 -12.84 11.37 -5.77
N ASP A 423 -12.99 11.40 -7.09
CA ASP A 423 -14.13 10.81 -7.79
C ASP A 423 -13.65 9.75 -8.78
N TRP A 424 -14.42 8.68 -8.93
CA TRP A 424 -14.31 7.82 -10.10
C TRP A 424 -14.94 8.50 -11.32
N THR A 425 -14.28 8.36 -12.47
CA THR A 425 -14.83 8.79 -13.75
C THR A 425 -14.52 7.77 -14.84
N GLN A 426 -15.46 7.60 -15.77
CA GLN A 426 -15.28 6.72 -16.92
C GLN A 426 -14.52 7.44 -18.04
N GLN A 427 -13.53 6.77 -18.62
CA GLN A 427 -12.85 7.22 -19.82
C GLN A 427 -13.80 7.19 -21.03
N SER A 428 -13.64 8.15 -21.93
CA SER A 428 -14.36 8.11 -23.21
C SER A 428 -13.77 7.04 -24.13
N GLY A 429 -14.61 6.10 -24.55
CA GLY A 429 -14.22 4.98 -25.40
C GLY A 429 -13.80 3.75 -24.59
N ASN A 430 -13.56 2.66 -25.31
CA ASN A 430 -13.17 1.38 -24.74
C ASN A 430 -11.69 1.07 -25.03
N THR A 431 -11.11 0.21 -24.20
CA THR A 431 -9.78 -0.38 -24.44
C THR A 431 -9.95 -1.86 -24.80
N THR A 432 -8.90 -2.49 -25.33
CA THR A 432 -8.93 -3.92 -25.66
C THR A 432 -7.79 -4.65 -24.96
N VAL A 433 -8.13 -5.67 -24.17
CA VAL A 433 -7.16 -6.56 -23.54
C VAL A 433 -7.47 -7.99 -23.97
N GLY A 434 -6.47 -8.69 -24.53
CA GLY A 434 -6.67 -10.07 -25.02
C GLY A 434 -7.73 -10.21 -26.13
N GLY A 435 -8.07 -9.13 -26.85
CA GLY A 435 -9.12 -9.12 -27.87
C GLY A 435 -10.54 -8.91 -27.33
N ILE A 436 -10.70 -8.67 -26.03
CA ILE A 436 -11.96 -8.34 -25.36
C ILE A 436 -11.99 -6.85 -25.04
N GLU A 437 -13.14 -6.21 -25.22
CA GLU A 437 -13.33 -4.78 -24.94
C GLU A 437 -13.66 -4.54 -23.46
N TYR A 438 -13.06 -3.48 -22.89
CA TYR A 438 -13.28 -3.04 -21.51
C TYR A 438 -13.59 -1.54 -21.47
N ASP A 439 -14.54 -1.18 -20.61
CA ASP A 439 -14.78 0.17 -20.13
C ASP A 439 -13.74 0.48 -19.02
N VAL A 440 -13.15 1.67 -19.06
CA VAL A 440 -12.05 2.05 -18.16
C VAL A 440 -12.51 3.17 -17.22
N PHE A 441 -12.25 3.01 -15.94
CA PHE A 441 -12.58 3.99 -14.89
C PHE A 441 -11.30 4.40 -14.16
N TYR A 442 -11.09 5.70 -13.98
CA TYR A 442 -9.94 6.24 -13.24
C TYR A 442 -10.40 7.10 -12.08
N HIS A 443 -9.63 7.06 -11.00
CA HIS A 443 -9.85 7.90 -9.83
C HIS A 443 -9.13 9.24 -9.99
N SER A 444 -9.74 10.33 -9.52
CA SER A 444 -9.15 11.69 -9.67
C SER A 444 -8.11 12.03 -8.60
N GLY A 445 -8.17 11.40 -7.43
CA GLY A 445 -7.28 11.67 -6.30
C GLY A 445 -6.01 10.82 -6.23
N LEU A 446 -6.03 9.59 -6.77
CA LEU A 446 -4.91 8.64 -6.76
C LEU A 446 -4.80 7.92 -8.09
N ASN A 447 -3.65 7.30 -8.36
CA ASN A 447 -3.39 6.54 -9.58
C ASN A 447 -4.03 5.14 -9.49
N ALA A 448 -5.35 5.09 -9.37
CA ALA A 448 -6.15 3.86 -9.41
C ALA A 448 -6.96 3.79 -10.71
N GLU A 449 -7.07 2.58 -11.26
CA GLU A 449 -7.79 2.30 -12.49
C GLU A 449 -8.51 0.95 -12.43
N LEU A 450 -9.77 0.93 -12.87
CA LEU A 450 -10.58 -0.28 -12.98
C LEU A 450 -10.96 -0.52 -14.44
N LEU A 451 -10.65 -1.70 -14.95
CA LEU A 451 -11.06 -2.16 -16.28
C LEU A 451 -12.26 -3.09 -16.11
N VAL A 452 -13.44 -2.70 -16.55
CA VAL A 452 -14.65 -3.52 -16.47
C VAL A 452 -15.03 -3.99 -17.87
N GLN A 453 -15.21 -5.30 -18.05
CA GLN A 453 -15.53 -5.86 -19.35
C GLN A 453 -16.82 -5.24 -19.92
N HIS A 454 -16.76 -4.85 -21.20
CA HIS A 454 -17.87 -4.13 -21.82
C HIS A 454 -19.16 -4.95 -21.80
N GLY A 455 -20.24 -4.32 -21.34
CA GLY A 455 -21.56 -4.95 -21.18
C GLY A 455 -21.96 -5.26 -19.74
N VAL A 456 -21.03 -5.18 -18.78
CA VAL A 456 -21.32 -5.19 -17.34
C VAL A 456 -21.82 -3.82 -16.91
N GLU A 457 -22.91 -3.75 -16.13
CA GLU A 457 -23.41 -2.48 -15.59
C GLU A 457 -22.46 -1.98 -14.51
N THR A 458 -21.90 -0.78 -14.66
CA THR A 458 -21.07 -0.16 -13.63
C THR A 458 -21.79 1.03 -13.00
N VAL A 459 -21.90 1.03 -11.68
CA VAL A 459 -22.47 2.12 -10.88
C VAL A 459 -21.36 2.75 -10.05
N LEU A 460 -21.13 4.04 -10.28
CA LEU A 460 -20.19 4.85 -9.51
C LEU A 460 -20.93 5.43 -8.30
N ASN A 461 -20.44 5.10 -7.12
CA ASN A 461 -20.93 5.64 -5.85
C ASN A 461 -19.92 6.68 -5.35
N ASN A 462 -19.94 7.85 -5.98
CA ASN A 462 -19.11 8.96 -5.54
C ASN A 462 -19.80 9.75 -4.41
N HIS A 463 -19.07 10.21 -3.39
CA HIS A 463 -19.63 10.72 -2.13
C HIS A 463 -19.71 12.26 -1.98
#